data_AF-A0A087HEI0-F1
#
_entry.id   AF-A0A087HEI0-F1
#
_cell.length_a   1.000
_cell.length_b   1.000
_cell.length_c   1.000
_cell.angle_alpha   90.00
_cell.angle_beta   90.00
_cell.angle_gamma   90.00
#
_symmetry.space_group_name_H-M   'P 1'
#
loop_
_entity.id
_entity.type
_entity.pdbx_description
1 polymer ?
#
loop_
_entity_poly.entity_id
_entity_poly.type
_entity_poly.pdbx_seq_one_letter_code
_entity_poly.pdbx_strand_id
1 'polypeptide(L)'
;MGVKAAKAKEKKRGQGKIEEAKGPGSLKVLSQVWEIRDKDNAAQEMLSNQKILEGLLAKPGVLSEMEVHLKNTLMSDMLKRLGKNPVEEGQG
;
A
#
# COMPACT_ATOMS: atom_id res chain seq x y z
N MET A 1 -42.96 -45.07 -8.54
CA MET A 1 -42.28 -44.05 -9.36
C MET A 1 -42.82 -42.69 -8.99
N GLY A 2 -42.19 -42.00 -8.03
CA GLY A 2 -42.62 -40.68 -7.55
C GLY A 2 -41.49 -39.67 -7.74
N VAL A 3 -41.64 -38.77 -8.70
CA VAL A 3 -40.70 -37.68 -9.01
C VAL A 3 -40.97 -36.47 -8.13
N LYS A 4 -40.66 -36.54 -6.83
CA LYS A 4 -40.61 -35.35 -5.95
C LYS A 4 -39.44 -35.47 -4.98
N ALA A 5 -38.68 -34.38 -4.85
CA ALA A 5 -37.60 -34.14 -3.86
C ALA A 5 -36.13 -34.41 -4.25
N ALA A 6 -35.71 -34.10 -5.49
CA ALA A 6 -34.28 -34.02 -5.84
C ALA A 6 -33.79 -32.64 -6.32
N LYS A 7 -34.44 -31.55 -5.88
CA LYS A 7 -33.94 -30.18 -6.08
C LYS A 7 -34.12 -29.35 -4.80
N ALA A 8 -33.33 -29.63 -3.78
CA ALA A 8 -33.34 -28.81 -2.55
C ALA A 8 -31.99 -28.76 -1.82
N LYS A 9 -30.85 -28.99 -2.48
CA LYS A 9 -29.53 -28.83 -1.85
C LYS A 9 -28.48 -28.12 -2.70
N GLU A 10 -28.87 -27.26 -3.63
CA GLU A 10 -27.90 -26.45 -4.38
C GLU A 10 -28.37 -25.02 -4.64
N LYS A 11 -28.79 -24.33 -3.56
CA LYS A 11 -28.91 -22.87 -3.60
C LYS A 11 -28.64 -22.24 -2.24
N LYS A 12 -27.44 -22.48 -1.72
CA LYS A 12 -26.82 -21.72 -0.61
C LYS A 12 -25.37 -21.37 -0.97
N ARG A 13 -25.15 -20.93 -2.21
CA ARG A 13 -23.95 -20.17 -2.61
C ARG A 13 -24.40 -18.76 -2.94
N GLY A 14 -24.83 -18.07 -1.90
CA GLY A 14 -25.32 -16.70 -1.96
C GLY A 14 -25.22 -16.14 -0.56
N GLN A 15 -24.44 -15.06 -0.44
CA GLN A 15 -24.16 -14.34 0.78
C GLN A 15 -23.31 -15.13 1.78
N GLY A 16 -22.00 -15.09 1.58
CA GLY A 16 -21.14 -14.92 2.75
C GLY A 16 -21.75 -13.78 3.55
N LYS A 17 -22.07 -14.04 4.82
CA LYS A 17 -22.39 -12.99 5.77
C LYS A 17 -21.19 -12.04 5.77
N ILE A 18 -21.25 -11.01 4.94
CA ILE A 18 -20.77 -9.71 5.36
C ILE A 18 -21.77 -9.37 6.44
N GLU A 19 -21.50 -9.83 7.67
CA GLU A 19 -22.05 -9.15 8.83
C GLU A 19 -21.69 -7.69 8.58
N GLU A 20 -22.71 -6.89 8.27
CA GLU A 20 -22.62 -5.46 8.38
C GLU A 20 -22.26 -5.22 9.84
N ALA A 21 -20.96 -5.18 10.12
CA ALA A 21 -20.43 -4.65 11.35
C ALA A 21 -20.79 -3.16 11.31
N LYS A 22 -22.04 -2.83 11.59
CA LYS A 22 -22.54 -1.47 11.84
C LYS A 22 -22.44 -1.27 13.33
N GLY A 23 -21.21 -1.23 13.82
CA GLY A 23 -20.90 -1.02 15.22
C GLY A 23 -19.52 -0.37 15.34
N PRO A 24 -19.20 0.26 16.48
CA PRO A 24 -17.94 0.99 16.66
C PRO A 24 -16.67 0.16 16.38
N GLY A 25 -16.76 -1.17 16.43
CA GLY A 25 -15.69 -2.08 16.02
C GLY A 25 -15.34 -2.01 14.52
N SER A 26 -16.29 -1.69 13.62
CA SER A 26 -16.00 -1.59 12.19
C SER A 26 -15.32 -0.29 11.79
N LEU A 27 -15.67 0.83 12.45
CA LEU A 27 -14.93 2.08 12.29
C LEU A 27 -13.47 1.84 12.67
N LYS A 28 -13.23 1.21 13.83
CA LYS A 28 -11.88 0.90 14.30
C LYS A 28 -11.10 0.04 13.30
N VAL A 29 -11.73 -1.00 12.74
CA VAL A 29 -11.11 -1.84 11.70
C VAL A 29 -10.85 -1.05 10.42
N LEU A 30 -11.78 -0.19 9.99
CA LEU A 30 -11.59 0.66 8.81
C LEU A 30 -10.44 1.64 9.02
N SER A 31 -10.34 2.30 10.18
CA SER A 31 -9.22 3.19 10.52
C SER A 31 -7.89 2.43 10.49
N GLN A 32 -7.82 1.24 11.08
CA GLN A 32 -6.61 0.41 11.02
C GLN A 32 -6.24 0.03 9.58
N VAL A 33 -7.22 -0.31 8.74
CA VAL A 33 -6.98 -0.60 7.32
C VAL A 33 -6.46 0.63 6.58
N TRP A 34 -6.98 1.82 6.87
CA TRP A 34 -6.48 3.07 6.29
C TRP A 34 -5.05 3.38 6.72
N GLU A 35 -4.70 3.19 8.00
CA GLU A 35 -3.33 3.36 8.49
C GLU A 35 -2.35 2.39 7.81
N ILE A 36 -2.76 1.13 7.63
CA ILE A 36 -1.93 0.14 6.91
C ILE A 36 -1.75 0.55 5.46
N ARG A 37 -2.81 1.01 4.79
CA ARG A 37 -2.73 1.49 3.40
C ARG A 37 -1.87 2.73 3.26
N ASP A 38 -1.93 3.65 4.21
CA ASP A 38 -1.10 4.85 4.19
C ASP A 38 0.39 4.49 4.28
N LYS A 39 0.73 3.58 5.20
CA LYS A 39 2.09 3.03 5.32
C LYS A 39 2.54 2.30 4.06
N ASP A 40 1.67 1.49 3.47
CA ASP A 40 1.98 0.76 2.23
C ASP A 40 2.15 1.73 1.06
N ASN A 41 1.30 2.75 0.92
CA ASN A 41 1.44 3.78 -0.11
C ASN A 41 2.78 4.52 0.02
N ALA A 42 3.17 4.88 1.25
CA ALA A 42 4.47 5.51 1.49
C ALA A 42 5.62 4.58 1.10
N ALA A 43 5.53 3.28 1.41
CA ALA A 43 6.53 2.29 1.01
C ALA A 43 6.57 2.10 -0.52
N GLN A 44 5.43 2.06 -1.19
CA GLN A 44 5.34 1.98 -2.65
C GLN A 44 5.95 3.22 -3.33
N GLU A 45 5.70 4.42 -2.80
CA GLU A 45 6.33 5.66 -3.28
C GLU A 45 7.86 5.56 -3.18
N MET A 46 8.38 5.07 -2.06
CA MET A 46 9.82 4.88 -1.87
C MET A 46 10.42 3.89 -2.88
N LEU A 47 9.77 2.74 -3.07
CA LEU A 47 10.21 1.73 -4.04
C LEU A 47 10.16 2.26 -5.48
N SER A 48 9.15 3.05 -5.82
CA SER A 48 9.04 3.70 -7.12
C SER A 48 10.19 4.69 -7.35
N ASN A 49 10.46 5.56 -6.39
CA ASN A 49 11.56 6.53 -6.46
C ASN A 49 12.93 5.86 -6.56
N GLN A 50 13.13 4.76 -5.84
CA GLN A 50 14.33 3.96 -5.93
C GLN A 50 14.51 3.35 -7.33
N LYS A 51 13.45 2.78 -7.93
CA LYS A 51 13.51 2.23 -9.30
C LYS A 51 13.83 3.30 -10.34
N ILE A 52 13.26 4.50 -10.20
CA ILE A 52 13.59 5.62 -11.09
C ILE A 52 15.07 5.98 -10.96
N LEU A 53 15.59 6.06 -9.72
CA LEU A 53 16.99 6.35 -9.47
C LEU A 53 17.92 5.28 -10.04
N GLU A 54 17.60 4.00 -9.85
CA GLU A 54 18.34 2.88 -10.43
C GLU A 54 18.35 2.94 -11.96
N GLY A 55 17.21 3.27 -12.59
CA GLY A 55 17.12 3.46 -14.04
C GLY A 55 17.99 4.62 -14.54
N LEU A 56 18.02 5.74 -13.81
CA LEU A 56 18.86 6.89 -14.13
C LEU A 56 20.36 6.58 -13.94
N LEU A 57 20.72 5.77 -12.95
CA LEU A 57 22.10 5.34 -12.70
C LEU A 57 22.58 4.27 -13.68
N ALA A 58 21.68 3.39 -14.12
CA ALA A 58 22.00 2.33 -15.07
C ALA A 58 22.07 2.81 -16.53
N LYS A 59 21.52 4.00 -16.83
CA LYS A 59 21.50 4.55 -18.20
C LYS A 59 22.93 4.83 -18.68
N PRO A 60 23.43 4.14 -19.72
CA PRO A 60 24.75 4.38 -20.25
C PRO A 60 24.74 5.66 -21.10
N GLY A 61 25.45 6.70 -20.64
CA GLY A 61 25.60 7.96 -21.36
C GLY A 61 25.67 9.18 -20.45
N VAL A 62 25.84 10.36 -21.04
CA VAL A 62 25.74 11.63 -20.30
C VAL A 62 24.26 11.88 -20.03
N LEU A 63 23.88 11.89 -18.75
CA LEU A 63 22.53 12.28 -18.34
C LEU A 63 22.26 13.72 -18.80
N SER A 64 21.05 13.98 -19.28
CA SER A 64 20.62 15.36 -19.55
C SER A 64 20.57 16.17 -18.25
N GLU A 65 20.69 17.49 -18.35
CA GLU A 65 20.67 18.40 -17.20
C GLU A 65 19.42 18.19 -16.32
N MET A 66 18.27 17.97 -16.96
CA MET A 66 17.01 17.66 -16.28
C MET A 66 17.09 16.33 -15.50
N GLU A 67 17.66 15.28 -16.08
CA GLU A 67 17.82 13.97 -15.43
C GLU A 67 18.82 14.04 -14.27
N VAL A 68 19.90 14.84 -14.39
CA VAL A 68 20.84 15.09 -13.29
C VAL A 68 20.15 15.81 -12.14
N HIS A 69 19.36 16.85 -12.43
CA HIS A 69 18.59 17.57 -11.43
C HIS A 69 17.60 16.64 -10.71
N LEU A 70 16.83 15.85 -11.47
CA LEU A 70 15.89 14.87 -10.92
C LEU A 70 16.61 13.85 -10.02
N LYS A 71 17.73 13.30 -10.47
CA LYS A 71 18.56 12.37 -9.70
C LYS A 71 18.99 12.98 -8.37
N ASN A 72 19.52 14.20 -8.39
CA ASN A 72 20.01 14.89 -7.19
C ASN A 72 18.88 15.18 -6.18
N THR A 73 17.70 15.58 -6.67
CA THR A 73 16.51 15.78 -5.84
C THR A 73 16.05 14.48 -5.20
N LEU A 74 15.92 13.40 -5.99
CA LEU A 74 15.53 12.07 -5.48
C LEU A 74 16.51 11.56 -4.42
N MET A 75 17.82 11.67 -4.67
CA MET A 75 18.84 11.30 -3.68
C MET A 75 18.71 12.13 -2.40
N SER A 76 18.55 13.45 -2.52
CA SER A 76 18.39 14.34 -1.36
C SER A 76 17.16 14.01 -0.54
N ASP A 77 16.02 13.75 -1.18
CA ASP A 77 14.77 13.45 -0.51
C ASP A 77 14.77 12.05 0.12
N MET A 78 15.38 11.05 -0.52
CA MET A 78 15.61 9.73 0.09
C MET A 78 16.51 9.83 1.32
N LEU A 79 17.60 10.61 1.26
CA LEU A 79 18.49 10.82 2.40
C LEU A 79 17.81 11.54 3.57
N LYS A 80 17.00 12.57 3.30
CA LYS A 80 16.20 13.26 4.35
C LYS A 80 15.24 12.29 5.05
N ARG A 81 14.64 11.37 4.32
CA ARG A 81 13.73 10.35 4.87
C ARG A 81 14.48 9.30 5.69
N LEU A 82 15.66 8.86 5.24
CA LEU A 82 16.53 7.95 6.01
C LEU A 82 17.09 8.61 7.28
N GLY A 83 17.40 9.90 7.24
CA GLY A 83 17.82 10.69 8.40
C GLY A 83 16.71 10.95 9.41
N LYS A 84 15.44 10.82 9.01
CA LYS A 84 14.27 10.85 9.90
C LYS A 84 13.96 9.42 10.39
N ASN A 85 14.83 8.86 11.23
CA ASN A 85 14.41 7.73 12.07
C ASN A 85 13.47 8.26 13.17
N PRO A 86 12.27 7.69 13.37
CA PRO A 86 11.31 8.16 14.39
C PRO A 86 11.67 7.73 15.83
N VAL A 87 12.95 7.64 16.19
CA VAL A 87 13.39 7.22 17.54
C VAL A 87 13.65 8.44 18.43
N GLU A 88 12.82 9.49 18.40
CA GLU A 88 12.93 10.59 19.38
C GLU A 88 11.55 11.26 19.62
N GLU A 89 10.49 10.47 19.81
CA GLU A 89 9.25 10.97 20.45
C GLU A 89 8.82 9.99 21.52
N GLY A 90 9.53 10.05 22.65
CA GLY A 90 9.24 9.22 23.81
C GLY A 90 10.11 9.59 25.00
N GLN A 91 10.02 10.83 25.49
CA GLN A 91 10.07 11.21 26.92
C GLN A 91 10.21 12.75 27.06
N GLY A 92 9.29 13.33 27.83
CA GLY A 92 9.21 14.75 28.17
C GLY A 92 7.83 15.09 28.71
#